data_AF-A0A7Y3UM59-F1
#
_entry.id   AF-A0A7Y3UM59-F1
#
_cell.length_a   1.000
_cell.length_b   1.000
_cell.length_c   1.000
_cell.angle_alpha   90.00
_cell.angle_beta   90.00
_cell.angle_gamma   90.00
#
_symmetry.space_group_name_H-M   'P 1'
#
loop_
_entity.id
_entity.type
_entity.pdbx_description
1 polymer ?
#
loop_
_entity_poly.entity_id
_entity_poly.type
_entity_poly.pdbx_seq_one_letter_code
_entity_poly.pdbx_strand_id
1 'polypeptide(L)' 'MKNVKPEEILIEKELHICPQCGYGDGFHTSFVRLTKEKCKVILICPNCHSRYDPNWEVDV' A
#
# COMPACT_ATOMS: atom_id res chain seq x y z
N MET A 1 13.58 -8.04 -10.36
CA MET A 1 13.22 -7.17 -9.21
C MET A 1 12.81 -8.09 -8.08
N LYS A 2 13.40 -7.97 -6.88
CA LYS A 2 13.09 -8.88 -5.78
C LYS A 2 11.60 -8.73 -5.42
N ASN A 3 10.86 -9.84 -5.43
CA ASN A 3 9.47 -9.90 -4.97
C ASN A 3 9.43 -9.69 -3.45
N VAL A 4 9.59 -8.44 -3.01
CA VAL A 4 9.38 -8.07 -1.61
C VAL A 4 7.87 -8.01 -1.39
N LYS A 5 7.38 -8.88 -0.50
CA LYS A 5 5.98 -8.82 -0.05
C LYS A 5 5.74 -7.46 0.61
N PRO A 6 4.61 -6.79 0.34
CA PRO A 6 4.25 -5.57 1.06
C PRO A 6 4.23 -5.79 2.58
N GLU A 7 4.66 -4.79 3.34
CA GLU A 7 4.67 -4.79 4.81
C GLU A 7 3.27 -4.42 5.33
N GLU A 8 2.74 -5.16 6.30
CA GLU A 8 1.45 -4.81 6.91
C GLU A 8 1.54 -3.47 7.64
N ILE A 9 0.50 -2.64 7.51
CA ILE A 9 0.42 -1.34 8.19
C ILE A 9 -0.98 -1.07 8.73
N LEU A 10 -1.05 -0.47 9.92
CA LEU A 10 -2.30 -0.01 10.52
C LEU A 10 -2.49 1.48 10.28
N ILE A 11 -3.73 1.89 10.04
CA ILE A 11 -4.11 3.30 9.87
C ILE A 11 -4.89 3.70 11.11
N GLU A 12 -4.28 4.54 11.95
CA GLU A 12 -4.93 4.99 13.19
C GLU A 12 -5.88 6.18 12.96
N LYS A 13 -5.35 7.29 12.46
CA LYS A 13 -6.12 8.51 12.13
C LYS A 13 -5.95 8.89 10.67
N GLU A 14 -4.70 8.91 10.22
CA GLU A 14 -4.30 9.25 8.86
C GLU A 14 -2.96 8.58 8.58
N LEU A 15 -2.78 8.09 7.36
CA LEU A 15 -1.52 7.55 6.87
C LEU A 15 -1.13 8.27 5.58
N HIS A 16 -0.31 9.30 5.70
CA HIS A 16 0.25 10.05 4.57
C HIS A 16 1.79 10.08 4.55
N ILE A 17 2.43 9.71 5.65
CA ILE A 17 3.89 9.70 5.80
C ILE A 17 4.44 8.27 5.66
N CYS A 18 5.43 8.08 4.79
CA CYS A 18 6.14 6.82 4.64
C CYS A 18 6.98 6.51 5.90
N PRO A 19 6.75 5.39 6.61
CA PRO A 19 7.51 5.04 7.82
C PRO A 19 8.97 4.66 7.52
N GLN A 20 9.30 4.32 6.27
CA GLN A 20 10.69 4.02 5.89
C GLN A 20 11.50 5.29 5.66
N CYS A 21 10.98 6.26 4.89
CA CYS A 21 11.78 7.38 4.38
C CYS A 21 11.26 8.78 4.73
N GLY A 22 10.11 8.90 5.40
CA GLY A 22 9.54 10.18 5.83
C GLY A 22 8.86 11.02 4.74
N TYR A 23 8.71 10.51 3.51
CA TYR A 23 7.94 11.19 2.45
C TYR A 23 6.50 11.42 2.88
N GLY A 24 5.98 12.64 2.74
CA GLY A 24 4.73 13.08 3.38
C GLY A 24 3.57 13.44 2.45
N ASP A 25 3.68 13.36 1.12
CA ASP A 25 2.55 13.76 0.25
C ASP A 25 1.61 12.59 -0.09
N GLY A 26 1.59 11.55 0.75
CA GLY A 26 0.78 10.35 0.56
C GLY A 26 1.43 9.26 -0.30
N PHE A 27 0.59 8.32 -0.75
CA PHE A 27 1.02 7.09 -1.41
C PHE A 27 0.38 6.92 -2.78
N HIS A 28 1.11 6.29 -3.71
CA HIS A 28 0.50 5.68 -4.89
C HIS A 28 -0.25 4.40 -4.50
N THR A 29 -1.29 4.06 -5.24
CA THR A 29 -2.07 2.84 -5.01
C THR A 29 -1.95 1.88 -6.19
N SER A 30 -1.77 0.60 -5.89
CA SER A 30 -1.89 -0.49 -6.86
C SER A 30 -2.99 -1.46 -6.46
N PHE A 31 -3.68 -2.03 -7.45
CA PHE A 31 -4.73 -3.03 -7.25
C PHE A 31 -4.19 -4.42 -7.57
N VAL A 32 -4.24 -5.33 -6.60
CA VAL A 32 -3.82 -6.72 -6.75
C VAL A 32 -5.06 -7.61 -6.76
N ARG A 33 -5.30 -8.30 -7.87
CA ARG A 33 -6.47 -9.18 -8.02
C ARG A 33 -6.46 -10.29 -6.96
N LEU A 34 -7.55 -10.46 -6.22
CA LEU A 34 -7.76 -11.56 -5.26
C LEU A 34 -8.71 -12.62 -5.83
N THR A 35 -9.86 -12.15 -6.33
CA THR A 35 -10.85 -12.95 -7.07
C THR A 35 -11.26 -12.19 -8.32
N LYS A 36 -12.20 -12.70 -9.11
CA LYS A 36 -12.73 -11.97 -10.27
C LYS A 36 -13.41 -10.66 -9.85
N GLU A 37 -14.09 -10.67 -8.72
CA GLU A 37 -14.90 -9.56 -8.18
C GLU A 37 -14.14 -8.68 -7.18
N LYS A 38 -12.96 -9.10 -6.70
CA LYS A 38 -12.24 -8.40 -5.63
C LYS A 38 -10.78 -8.11 -5.94
N CYS A 39 -10.31 -6.97 -5.45
CA CYS A 39 -8.92 -6.56 -5.45
C CYS A 39 -8.46 -6.14 -4.06
N LYS A 40 -7.18 -6.38 -3.75
CA LYS A 40 -6.48 -5.77 -2.64
C LYS A 40 -5.86 -4.45 -3.06
N VAL A 41 -5.90 -3.44 -2.20
CA VAL A 41 -5.19 -2.16 -2.42
C VAL A 41 -3.85 -2.20 -1.69
N ILE A 42 -2.76 -1.95 -2.41
CA ILE A 42 -1.41 -1.83 -1.86
C ILE A 42 -0.94 -0.38 -2.02
N LEU A 43 -0.46 0.19 -0.92
CA LEU A 43 0.13 1.53 -0.87
C LEU A 43 1.61 1.44 -1.26
N ILE A 44 2.09 2.39 -2.05
CA ILE A 44 3.46 2.42 -2.55
C ILE A 44 4.02 3.82 -2.30
N CYS A 45 5.12 3.90 -1.56
CA CYS A 45 5.82 5.17 -1.35
C CYS A 45 6.40 5.67 -2.68
N PRO A 46 6.06 6.89 -3.14
CA PRO A 46 6.59 7.46 -4.37
C PRO A 46 8.11 7.67 -4.35
N ASN A 47 8.70 7.86 -3.16
CA ASN A 47 10.12 8.18 -3.01
C ASN A 47 10.99 6.91 -2.91
N CYS A 48 10.73 6.03 -1.95
CA CYS A 48 11.56 4.85 -1.70
C CYS A 48 11.02 3.54 -2.29
N HIS A 49 9.81 3.56 -2.87
CA HIS A 49 9.12 2.39 -3.41
C HIS A 49 8.80 1.28 -2.39
N SER A 50 8.93 1.57 -1.08
CA SER A 50 8.40 0.67 -0.04
C SER A 50 6.91 0.46 -0.25
N ARG A 51 6.46 -0.77 -0.01
CA ARG A 51 5.09 -1.21 -0.27
C ARG A 51 4.44 -1.59 1.04
N TYR A 52 3.23 -1.09 1.27
CA TYR A 52 2.48 -1.31 2.48
C TYR A 52 1.10 -1.91 2.18
N ASP A 53 0.69 -2.83 3.03
CA ASP A 53 -0.57 -3.53 2.98
C ASP A 53 -1.45 -3.09 4.15
N PRO A 54 -2.44 -2.19 3.93
CA PRO A 54 -3.39 -1.77 4.95
C PRO A 54 -4.52 -2.80 5.17
N ASN A 55 -4.41 -3.98 4.54
CA ASN A 55 -5.42 -5.03 4.51
C ASN A 55 -6.79 -4.55 3.96
N TRP A 56 -6.75 -3.70 2.94
CA TRP A 56 -7.94 -3.19 2.26
C TRP A 56 -8.31 -4.05 1.06
N GLU A 57 -9.57 -4.48 1.01
CA GLU A 57 -10.20 -5.10 -0.15
C GLU A 57 -11.25 -4.17 -0.73
N VAL A 58 -11.35 -4.16 -2.06
CA VAL A 58 -12.39 -3.44 -2.80
C VAL A 58 -13.02 -4.38 -3.82
N ASP A 59 -14.32 -4.22 -4.03
CA ASP A 59 -15.02 -4.86 -5.14
C ASP A 59 -14.69 -4.15 -6.47
N VAL A 60 -14.73 -4.88 -7.58
CA VAL A 60 -14.38 -4.42 -8.94
C VAL A 60 -15.53 -4.57 -9.91
#